data_AF-A0A349KWC7-F1
#
_entry.id   AF-A0A349KWC7-F1
#
_cell.length_a   1.000
_cell.length_b   1.000
_cell.length_c   1.000
_cell.angle_alpha   90.00
_cell.angle_beta   90.00
_cell.angle_gamma   90.00
#
_symmetry.space_group_name_H-M   'P 1'
#
loop_
_entity.id
_entity.type
_entity.pdbx_description
1 polymer ?
#
loop_
_entity_poly.entity_id
_entity_poly.type
_entity_poly.pdbx_seq_one_letter_code
_entity_poly.pdbx_strand_id
1 'polypeptide(L)'
;MHGVAVKHGVGSAERREDEGLPLGARIGGLLTIQQSPFIRANGNGSLIAMPTGADTGIVAVSQIKLNMAGGLYRFYTATGDVNAREKFLQVFRNGQGEIAEIMYCTQLARVIPETAEDQDAYTGVSGCGLGDKTYTLWREQLGDIGLDSADLDLVFGDSDRLDYQRDAGDAGAEFLAPFTGTEIRIDDAAGQHGLQQEMYFMPYVRELRGGGHEYLLITTEIVNSVDGDASRRGIHVDFVIGIPLERERIVIQ
;
A
#
# COMPACT_ATOMS: atom_id res chain seq x y z
N MET A 1 0.10 -41.45 51.28
CA MET A 1 0.27 -41.30 49.82
C MET A 1 -1.04 -40.79 49.23
N HIS A 2 -1.08 -39.51 48.84
CA HIS A 2 -2.15 -38.95 48.00
C HIS A 2 -1.45 -38.24 46.86
N GLY A 3 -1.46 -38.88 45.69
CA GLY A 3 -0.95 -38.30 44.46
C GLY A 3 -1.91 -37.22 43.99
N VAL A 4 -1.46 -35.97 44.01
CA VAL A 4 -2.13 -34.87 43.33
C VAL A 4 -1.79 -34.99 41.86
N ALA A 5 -2.77 -35.39 41.06
CA ALA A 5 -2.68 -35.37 39.61
C ALA A 5 -2.67 -33.92 39.13
N VAL A 6 -1.52 -33.47 38.60
CA VAL A 6 -1.42 -32.22 37.86
C VAL A 6 -2.12 -32.42 36.52
N LYS A 7 -3.27 -31.75 36.34
CA LYS A 7 -3.90 -31.59 35.02
C LYS A 7 -3.02 -30.65 34.19
N HIS A 8 -2.24 -31.23 33.29
CA HIS A 8 -1.71 -30.52 32.12
C HIS A 8 -2.78 -30.50 31.02
N GLY A 9 -2.99 -29.33 30.42
CA GLY A 9 -3.93 -29.06 29.32
C GLY A 9 -4.69 -27.78 29.65
N VAL A 10 -4.52 -26.66 28.97
CA VAL A 10 -4.32 -26.42 27.53
C VAL A 10 -3.13 -25.49 27.36
N GLY A 11 -2.23 -25.79 26.42
CA GLY A 11 -1.12 -24.89 26.08
C GLY A 11 -1.66 -23.51 25.77
N SER A 12 -1.09 -22.47 26.39
CA SER A 12 -1.26 -21.10 25.94
C SER A 12 -0.91 -21.09 24.45
N ALA A 13 -1.92 -20.97 23.57
CA ALA A 13 -1.64 -20.57 22.20
C ALA A 13 -0.74 -19.34 22.32
N GLU A 14 0.44 -19.39 21.71
CA GLU A 14 1.35 -18.24 21.72
C GLU A 14 0.55 -17.01 21.30
N ARG A 15 0.65 -15.96 22.09
CA ARG A 15 -0.10 -14.72 21.85
C ARG A 15 0.31 -14.19 20.49
N ARG A 16 -0.66 -14.09 19.58
CA ARG A 16 -0.47 -13.53 18.25
C ARG A 16 -0.81 -12.04 18.26
N GLU A 17 0.06 -11.23 17.67
CA GLU A 17 -0.13 -9.78 17.55
C GLU A 17 -0.87 -9.40 16.24
N ASP A 18 -1.13 -10.37 15.36
CA ASP A 18 -1.88 -10.20 14.11
C ASP A 18 -3.37 -10.63 14.21
N GLU A 19 -3.92 -10.67 15.42
CA GLU A 19 -5.34 -11.01 15.66
C GLU A 19 -6.28 -9.80 15.50
N GLY A 20 -7.55 -10.09 15.15
CA GLY A 20 -8.61 -9.06 15.09
C GLY A 20 -8.54 -8.13 13.87
N LEU A 21 -7.70 -8.44 12.89
CA LEU A 21 -7.57 -7.69 11.65
C LEU A 21 -8.83 -7.81 10.76
N PRO A 22 -9.10 -6.80 9.91
CA PRO A 22 -10.21 -6.85 8.97
C PRO A 22 -10.14 -8.09 8.07
N LEU A 23 -11.31 -8.57 7.63
CA LEU A 23 -11.44 -9.75 6.75
C LEU A 23 -10.88 -11.06 7.35
N GLY A 24 -10.50 -11.08 8.64
CA GLY A 24 -9.84 -12.24 9.24
C GLY A 24 -8.40 -12.43 8.77
N ALA A 25 -7.78 -11.37 8.23
CA ALA A 25 -6.39 -11.40 7.80
C ALA A 25 -5.44 -11.74 8.95
N ARG A 26 -4.34 -12.41 8.60
CA ARG A 26 -3.26 -12.79 9.51
C ARG A 26 -2.03 -13.17 8.69
N ILE A 27 -0.86 -13.05 9.29
CA ILE A 27 0.40 -13.54 8.73
C ILE A 27 0.34 -15.07 8.61
N GLY A 28 0.78 -15.56 7.46
CA GLY A 28 0.64 -16.95 7.02
C GLY A 28 -0.74 -17.29 6.44
N GLY A 29 -1.69 -16.35 6.43
CA GLY A 29 -2.98 -16.52 5.78
C GLY A 29 -2.88 -16.51 4.25
N LEU A 30 -3.85 -17.12 3.58
CA LEU A 30 -3.91 -17.20 2.12
C LEU A 30 -4.91 -16.18 1.56
N LEU A 31 -4.41 -15.22 0.80
CA LEU A 31 -5.15 -14.28 0.00
C LEU A 31 -5.41 -14.86 -1.40
N THR A 32 -6.68 -14.98 -1.76
CA THR A 32 -7.10 -15.32 -3.13
C THR A 32 -7.89 -14.16 -3.71
N ILE A 33 -7.51 -13.73 -4.92
CA ILE A 33 -8.16 -12.62 -5.63
C ILE A 33 -8.61 -13.09 -7.01
N GLN A 34 -9.84 -12.76 -7.39
CA GLN A 34 -10.31 -12.99 -8.75
C GLN A 34 -9.50 -12.13 -9.74
N GLN A 35 -9.00 -12.74 -10.83
CA GLN A 35 -8.14 -12.03 -11.79
C GLN A 35 -8.89 -11.07 -12.74
N SER A 36 -10.21 -11.22 -12.89
CA SER A 36 -11.00 -10.47 -13.87
C SER A 36 -10.89 -8.94 -13.78
N PRO A 37 -10.85 -8.29 -12.59
CA PRO A 37 -10.61 -6.85 -12.48
C PRO A 37 -9.28 -6.41 -13.09
N PHE A 38 -8.21 -7.16 -12.84
CA PHE A 38 -6.86 -6.86 -13.35
C PHE A 38 -6.77 -7.04 -14.86
N ILE A 39 -7.36 -8.11 -15.40
CA ILE A 39 -7.41 -8.32 -16.85
C ILE A 39 -8.12 -7.14 -17.54
N ARG A 40 -9.22 -6.66 -16.96
CA ARG A 40 -9.93 -5.48 -17.48
C ARG A 40 -9.09 -4.21 -17.32
N ALA A 41 -8.46 -3.99 -16.18
CA ALA A 41 -7.64 -2.81 -15.95
C ALA A 41 -6.47 -2.74 -16.93
N ASN A 42 -5.71 -3.83 -17.06
CA ASN A 42 -4.57 -3.93 -17.98
C ASN A 42 -4.99 -3.81 -19.44
N GLY A 43 -6.09 -4.46 -19.85
CA GLY A 43 -6.65 -4.29 -21.18
C GLY A 43 -7.10 -2.85 -21.50
N ASN A 44 -7.25 -2.00 -20.49
CA ASN A 44 -7.62 -0.59 -20.62
C ASN A 44 -6.47 0.38 -20.28
N GLY A 45 -5.22 -0.11 -20.21
CA GLY A 45 -4.02 0.73 -20.05
C GLY A 45 -3.62 1.04 -18.60
N SER A 46 -3.98 0.17 -17.66
CA SER A 46 -3.51 0.25 -16.27
C SER A 46 -2.03 -0.15 -16.15
N LEU A 47 -1.33 0.44 -15.19
CA LEU A 47 0.02 0.10 -14.73
C LEU A 47 0.01 -1.02 -13.66
N ILE A 48 -1.16 -1.54 -13.27
CA ILE A 48 -1.26 -2.53 -12.19
C ILE A 48 -0.62 -3.86 -12.59
N ALA A 49 0.33 -4.34 -11.79
CA ALA A 49 0.90 -5.66 -12.03
C ALA A 49 -0.12 -6.77 -11.71
N MET A 50 -0.24 -7.75 -12.60
CA MET A 50 -1.11 -8.91 -12.40
C MET A 50 -0.70 -9.69 -11.15
N PRO A 51 -1.63 -10.04 -10.24
CA PRO A 51 -1.33 -10.98 -9.17
C PRO A 51 -1.00 -12.36 -9.75
N THR A 52 0.10 -12.93 -9.27
CA THR A 52 0.62 -14.24 -9.64
C THR A 52 0.36 -15.26 -8.53
N GLY A 53 0.59 -16.54 -8.79
CA GLY A 53 0.45 -17.59 -7.77
C GLY A 53 1.41 -17.45 -6.57
N ALA A 54 2.47 -16.64 -6.68
CA ALA A 54 3.34 -16.30 -5.56
C ALA A 54 2.73 -15.22 -4.65
N ASP A 55 1.74 -14.47 -5.14
CA ASP A 55 1.14 -13.33 -4.45
C ASP A 55 -0.07 -13.75 -3.59
N THR A 56 -0.02 -14.93 -2.97
CA THR A 56 -1.13 -15.49 -2.19
C THR A 56 -0.86 -15.54 -0.69
N GLY A 57 0.40 -15.59 -0.26
CA GLY A 57 0.72 -15.65 1.18
C GLY A 57 0.77 -14.26 1.80
N ILE A 58 -0.01 -14.01 2.86
CA ILE A 58 0.17 -12.80 3.66
C ILE A 58 1.44 -12.97 4.49
N VAL A 59 2.46 -12.17 4.19
CA VAL A 59 3.78 -12.24 4.82
C VAL A 59 3.99 -11.16 5.89
N ALA A 60 3.27 -10.06 5.79
CA ALA A 60 3.29 -9.00 6.79
C ALA A 60 1.92 -8.30 6.82
N VAL A 61 1.63 -7.64 7.94
CA VAL A 61 0.42 -6.85 8.11
C VAL A 61 0.78 -5.52 8.74
N SER A 62 0.12 -4.45 8.31
CA SER A 62 0.27 -3.15 8.93
C SER A 62 -1.05 -2.50 9.29
N GLN A 63 -0.97 -1.66 10.31
CA GLN A 63 -2.00 -0.69 10.63
C GLN A 63 -1.42 0.71 10.49
N ILE A 64 -2.13 1.53 9.72
CA ILE A 64 -1.84 2.92 9.49
C ILE A 64 -2.88 3.76 10.22
N LYS A 65 -2.39 4.61 11.12
CA LYS A 65 -3.19 5.61 11.80
C LYS A 65 -2.97 6.97 11.14
N LEU A 66 -3.88 7.32 10.23
CA LEU A 66 -3.90 8.63 9.58
C LEU A 66 -4.51 9.70 10.51
N ASN A 67 -4.28 10.96 10.19
CA ASN A 67 -4.91 12.14 10.78
C ASN A 67 -6.40 12.32 10.38
N MET A 68 -7.12 11.22 10.20
CA MET A 68 -8.55 11.17 9.89
C MET A 68 -9.26 10.05 10.68
N ALA A 69 -10.59 10.08 10.73
CA ALA A 69 -11.36 9.01 11.36
C ALA A 69 -11.31 7.72 10.52
N GLY A 70 -11.18 6.58 11.18
CA GLY A 70 -11.08 5.26 10.55
C GLY A 70 -9.74 4.58 10.79
N GLY A 71 -9.46 3.54 10.01
CA GLY A 71 -8.20 2.81 10.05
C GLY A 71 -7.86 2.24 8.68
N LEU A 72 -6.62 2.45 8.25
CA LEU A 72 -6.10 1.90 7.01
C LEU A 72 -5.20 0.72 7.35
N TYR A 73 -5.40 -0.39 6.65
CA TYR A 73 -4.67 -1.64 6.88
C TYR A 73 -4.04 -2.09 5.56
N ARG A 74 -2.82 -2.62 5.61
CA ARG A 74 -2.18 -3.25 4.45
C ARG A 74 -1.86 -4.70 4.79
N PHE A 75 -2.27 -5.63 3.92
CA PHE A 75 -1.93 -7.04 4.02
C PHE A 75 -0.95 -7.37 2.90
N TYR A 76 0.33 -7.47 3.25
CA TYR A 76 1.42 -7.60 2.29
C TYR A 76 1.55 -9.04 1.81
N THR A 77 1.63 -9.21 0.50
CA THR A 77 2.09 -10.45 -0.13
C THR A 77 3.56 -10.35 -0.57
N ALA A 78 4.08 -9.13 -0.67
CA ALA A 78 5.50 -8.82 -0.81
C ALA A 78 5.81 -7.49 -0.11
N THR A 79 6.82 -7.45 0.76
CA THR A 79 7.17 -6.27 1.57
C THR A 79 8.14 -5.30 0.92
N GLY A 80 8.66 -5.59 -0.27
CA GLY A 80 9.63 -4.69 -0.94
C GLY A 80 11.10 -4.94 -0.60
N ASP A 81 11.37 -5.65 0.49
CA ASP A 81 12.71 -5.71 1.11
C ASP A 81 13.69 -6.66 0.37
N VAL A 82 13.20 -7.60 -0.44
CA VAL A 82 14.00 -8.67 -1.06
C VAL A 82 13.91 -8.64 -2.59
N ASN A 83 14.44 -7.58 -3.23
CA ASN A 83 14.50 -7.37 -4.69
C ASN A 83 13.14 -7.48 -5.43
N ALA A 84 12.03 -7.55 -4.69
CA ALA A 84 10.68 -7.66 -5.20
C ALA A 84 9.97 -6.35 -4.92
N ARG A 85 9.13 -5.89 -5.87
CA ARG A 85 8.26 -4.74 -5.67
C ARG A 85 7.22 -5.05 -4.60
N GLU A 86 6.85 -4.05 -3.79
CA GLU A 86 5.80 -4.21 -2.79
C GLU A 86 4.48 -4.58 -3.45
N LYS A 87 3.74 -5.48 -2.79
CA LYS A 87 2.38 -5.87 -3.18
C LYS A 87 1.56 -6.08 -1.93
N PHE A 88 0.39 -5.46 -1.89
CA PHE A 88 -0.48 -5.57 -0.72
C PHE A 88 -1.95 -5.36 -1.07
N LEU A 89 -2.81 -5.93 -0.25
CA LEU A 89 -4.22 -5.57 -0.18
C LEU A 89 -4.39 -4.44 0.84
N GLN A 90 -4.84 -3.27 0.39
CA GLN A 90 -5.20 -2.16 1.25
C GLN A 90 -6.68 -2.24 1.61
N VAL A 91 -7.00 -2.09 2.89
CA VAL A 91 -8.37 -2.10 3.41
C VAL A 91 -8.59 -0.88 4.28
N PHE A 92 -9.55 -0.04 3.90
CA PHE A 92 -9.96 1.10 4.71
C PHE A 92 -11.24 0.77 5.50
N ARG A 93 -11.18 0.97 6.82
CA ARG A 93 -12.35 0.96 7.71
C ARG A 93 -12.73 2.38 8.08
N ASN A 94 -14.00 2.71 7.93
CA ASN A 94 -14.53 4.01 8.32
C ASN A 94 -14.57 4.17 9.87
N GLY A 95 -15.01 5.34 10.35
CA GLY A 95 -15.12 5.63 11.79
C GLY A 95 -16.09 4.72 12.56
N GLN A 96 -16.98 4.01 11.86
CA GLN A 96 -17.92 3.01 12.41
C GLN A 96 -17.30 1.61 12.44
N GLY A 97 -16.10 1.42 11.90
CA GLY A 97 -15.44 0.13 11.79
C GLY A 97 -15.99 -0.75 10.66
N GLU A 98 -16.72 -0.19 9.71
CA GLU A 98 -17.15 -0.91 8.51
C GLU A 98 -16.10 -0.80 7.42
N ILE A 99 -15.93 -1.85 6.62
CA ILE A 99 -15.03 -1.81 5.46
C ILE A 99 -15.69 -0.92 4.40
N ALA A 100 -15.06 0.21 4.11
CA ALA A 100 -15.54 1.19 3.15
C ALA A 100 -14.86 1.03 1.78
N GLU A 101 -13.59 0.61 1.76
CA GLU A 101 -12.83 0.43 0.54
C GLU A 101 -11.85 -0.73 0.65
N ILE A 102 -11.64 -1.42 -0.47
CA ILE A 102 -10.59 -2.41 -0.64
C ILE A 102 -9.88 -2.13 -1.97
N MET A 103 -8.56 -2.13 -1.95
CA MET A 103 -7.72 -1.87 -3.12
C MET A 103 -6.59 -2.88 -3.16
N TYR A 104 -6.28 -3.41 -4.35
CA TYR A 104 -5.03 -4.15 -4.54
C TYR A 104 -3.98 -3.23 -5.12
N CYS A 105 -2.80 -3.25 -4.51
CA CYS A 105 -1.76 -2.29 -4.72
C CYS A 105 -0.45 -2.98 -5.12
N THR A 106 0.24 -2.43 -6.10
CA THR A 106 1.58 -2.86 -6.51
C THR A 106 2.49 -1.65 -6.65
N GLN A 107 3.66 -1.70 -6.03
CA GLN A 107 4.67 -0.65 -6.18
C GLN A 107 5.12 -0.56 -7.63
N LEU A 108 5.13 0.66 -8.14
CA LEU A 108 5.63 1.04 -9.45
C LEU A 108 7.11 1.39 -9.36
N ALA A 109 7.46 2.29 -8.43
CA ALA A 109 8.80 2.81 -8.24
C ALA A 109 9.04 3.20 -6.79
N ARG A 110 10.33 3.22 -6.40
CA ARG A 110 10.82 3.83 -5.17
C ARG A 110 11.86 4.88 -5.51
N VAL A 111 11.72 6.06 -4.92
CA VAL A 111 12.68 7.17 -5.04
C VAL A 111 13.26 7.45 -3.65
N ILE A 112 14.56 7.71 -3.59
CA ILE A 112 15.22 8.16 -2.36
C ILE A 112 15.51 9.65 -2.54
N PRO A 113 14.79 10.55 -1.84
CA PRO A 113 15.05 11.98 -1.92
C PRO A 113 16.49 12.31 -1.49
N GLU A 114 17.24 13.03 -2.32
CA GLU A 114 18.65 13.34 -2.06
C GLU A 114 18.83 14.68 -1.35
N THR A 115 17.89 15.62 -1.56
CA THR A 115 17.96 16.97 -0.99
C THR A 115 16.75 17.28 -0.10
N ALA A 116 16.89 18.31 0.75
CA ALA A 116 15.78 18.79 1.57
C ALA A 116 14.64 19.36 0.72
N GLU A 117 14.96 19.92 -0.44
CA GLU A 117 13.98 20.42 -1.41
C GLU A 117 13.18 19.26 -2.03
N ASP A 118 13.84 18.15 -2.39
CA ASP A 118 13.14 16.94 -2.85
C ASP A 118 12.23 16.38 -1.77
N GLN A 119 12.72 16.31 -0.52
CA GLN A 119 11.91 15.85 0.61
C GLN A 119 10.69 16.73 0.84
N ASP A 120 10.85 18.05 0.75
CA ASP A 120 9.73 18.99 0.88
C ASP A 120 8.71 18.82 -0.25
N ALA A 121 9.17 18.65 -1.49
CA ALA A 121 8.30 18.37 -2.63
C ALA A 121 7.47 17.08 -2.45
N TYR A 122 8.00 16.07 -1.75
CA TYR A 122 7.26 14.83 -1.49
C TYR A 122 6.52 14.81 -0.15
N THR A 123 6.76 15.75 0.76
CA THR A 123 6.00 15.86 2.02
C THR A 123 4.92 16.94 1.97
N GLY A 124 5.02 17.89 1.03
CA GLY A 124 4.05 18.98 0.83
C GLY A 124 4.09 20.05 1.91
N VAL A 125 5.15 20.13 2.72
CA VAL A 125 5.20 20.98 3.92
C VAL A 125 5.22 22.47 3.56
N SER A 126 5.85 22.83 2.44
CA SER A 126 5.81 24.21 1.92
C SER A 126 4.56 24.57 1.10
N GLY A 127 3.57 23.68 1.00
CA GLY A 127 2.32 23.97 0.29
C GLY A 127 2.37 23.78 -1.22
N CYS A 128 3.29 22.95 -1.72
CA CYS A 128 3.44 22.56 -3.12
C CYS A 128 3.97 21.12 -3.23
N GLY A 129 3.85 20.49 -4.40
CA GLY A 129 4.33 19.13 -4.65
C GLY A 129 3.29 18.09 -4.25
N LEU A 130 3.59 17.20 -3.29
CA LEU A 130 2.62 16.24 -2.78
C LEU A 130 1.44 17.00 -2.18
N GLY A 131 0.25 16.82 -2.77
CA GLY A 131 -0.93 17.60 -2.44
C GLY A 131 -1.39 18.57 -3.54
N ASP A 132 -0.58 18.77 -4.57
CA ASP A 132 -0.98 19.49 -5.77
C ASP A 132 -2.19 18.81 -6.42
N LYS A 133 -3.01 19.60 -7.12
CA LYS A 133 -4.25 19.15 -7.76
C LYS A 133 -4.07 18.02 -8.78
N THR A 134 -2.91 17.97 -9.44
CA THR A 134 -2.61 16.98 -10.47
C THR A 134 -1.21 16.42 -10.29
N TYR A 135 -1.03 15.17 -10.67
CA TYR A 135 0.28 14.52 -10.75
C TYR A 135 0.43 13.86 -12.11
N THR A 136 1.57 14.08 -12.77
CA THR A 136 1.83 13.55 -14.11
C THR A 136 2.97 12.54 -14.06
N LEU A 137 2.73 11.32 -14.54
CA LEU A 137 3.78 10.35 -14.81
C LEU A 137 4.24 10.46 -16.26
N TRP A 138 5.53 10.64 -16.48
CA TRP A 138 6.10 10.70 -17.82
C TRP A 138 6.57 9.32 -18.28
N ARG A 139 6.37 9.04 -19.56
CA ARG A 139 6.74 7.76 -20.19
C ARG A 139 8.22 7.45 -20.05
N GLU A 140 9.07 8.45 -20.25
CA GLU A 140 10.53 8.33 -20.13
C GLU A 140 10.93 7.88 -18.72
N GLN A 141 10.37 8.50 -17.69
CA GLN A 141 10.64 8.13 -16.29
C GLN A 141 10.26 6.68 -16.00
N LEU A 142 9.14 6.20 -16.54
CA LEU A 142 8.72 4.81 -16.35
C LEU A 142 9.60 3.82 -17.13
N GLY A 143 10.16 4.22 -18.27
CA GLY A 143 11.16 3.44 -18.99
C GLY A 143 12.47 3.31 -18.21
N ASP A 144 12.94 4.39 -17.60
CA ASP A 144 14.20 4.41 -16.84
C ASP A 144 14.14 3.52 -15.59
N ILE A 145 12.97 3.35 -14.98
CA ILE A 145 12.75 2.44 -13.83
C ILE A 145 12.48 0.99 -14.25
N GLY A 146 12.58 0.68 -15.54
CA GLY A 146 12.59 -0.68 -16.07
C GLY A 146 11.22 -1.24 -16.47
N LEU A 147 10.22 -0.41 -16.79
CA LEU A 147 9.07 -0.90 -17.56
C LEU A 147 9.49 -1.17 -19.00
N ASP A 148 9.06 -2.29 -19.56
CA ASP A 148 9.42 -2.63 -20.93
C ASP A 148 8.65 -1.77 -21.95
N SER A 149 9.20 -1.67 -23.16
CA SER A 149 8.63 -0.82 -24.22
C SER A 149 7.21 -1.21 -24.61
N ALA A 150 6.85 -2.49 -24.53
CA ALA A 150 5.55 -2.98 -24.95
C ALA A 150 4.47 -2.62 -23.90
N ASP A 151 4.81 -2.73 -22.62
CA ASP A 151 3.97 -2.28 -21.51
C ASP A 151 3.78 -0.75 -21.57
N LEU A 152 4.85 0.00 -21.84
CA LEU A 152 4.75 1.46 -22.04
C LEU A 152 3.84 1.81 -23.22
N ASP A 153 3.95 1.11 -24.36
CA ASP A 153 3.08 1.32 -25.51
C ASP A 153 1.60 1.02 -25.19
N LEU A 154 1.34 -0.05 -24.46
CA LEU A 154 -0.01 -0.42 -24.06
C LEU A 154 -0.65 0.66 -23.17
N VAL A 155 0.10 1.12 -22.17
CA VAL A 155 -0.37 2.07 -21.15
C VAL A 155 -0.52 3.48 -21.71
N PHE A 156 0.51 3.98 -22.42
CA PHE A 156 0.55 5.36 -22.88
C PHE A 156 -0.10 5.56 -24.27
N GLY A 157 -0.13 4.51 -25.11
CA GLY A 157 -0.49 4.66 -26.51
C GLY A 157 0.41 5.70 -27.19
N ASP A 158 -0.20 6.68 -27.85
CA ASP A 158 0.51 7.78 -28.52
C ASP A 158 0.90 8.93 -27.57
N SER A 159 0.54 8.87 -26.28
CA SER A 159 0.90 9.90 -25.31
C SER A 159 2.30 9.66 -24.74
N ASP A 160 2.92 10.72 -24.24
CA ASP A 160 4.17 10.69 -23.48
C ASP A 160 3.93 10.82 -21.96
N ARG A 161 2.67 10.94 -21.53
CA ARG A 161 2.32 11.19 -20.13
C ARG A 161 1.01 10.56 -19.69
N LEU A 162 0.87 10.38 -18.38
CA LEU A 162 -0.37 9.99 -17.71
C LEU A 162 -0.69 11.05 -16.65
N ASP A 163 -1.82 11.72 -16.81
CA ASP A 163 -2.28 12.75 -15.88
C ASP A 163 -3.24 12.13 -14.86
N TYR A 164 -2.95 12.31 -13.58
CA TYR A 164 -3.81 11.95 -12.47
C TYR A 164 -4.31 13.20 -11.76
N GLN A 165 -5.50 13.11 -11.16
CA GLN A 165 -6.10 14.17 -10.35
C GLN A 165 -6.14 13.74 -8.89
N ARG A 166 -5.93 14.68 -7.97
CA ARG A 166 -5.95 14.40 -6.54
C ARG A 166 -7.34 13.94 -6.07
N ASP A 167 -7.42 12.78 -5.43
CA ASP A 167 -8.69 12.18 -4.93
C ASP A 167 -8.90 12.41 -3.43
N ALA A 168 -8.93 13.69 -3.03
CA ALA A 168 -9.13 14.07 -1.62
C ALA A 168 -9.67 15.50 -1.50
N GLY A 169 -10.46 15.82 -0.47
CA GLY A 169 -10.87 17.21 -0.21
C GLY A 169 -11.56 17.92 -1.38
N ASP A 170 -11.31 19.22 -1.54
CA ASP A 170 -11.93 20.05 -2.59
C ASP A 170 -11.19 19.90 -3.93
N ALA A 171 -11.92 19.52 -4.99
CA ALA A 171 -11.39 19.39 -6.36
C ALA A 171 -11.01 20.76 -6.98
N GLY A 172 -11.56 21.86 -6.47
CA GLY A 172 -11.24 23.22 -6.92
C GLY A 172 -9.93 23.78 -6.34
N ALA A 173 -9.45 23.23 -5.23
CA ALA A 173 -8.24 23.71 -4.55
C ALA A 173 -6.98 23.29 -5.32
N GLU A 174 -6.10 24.26 -5.60
CA GLU A 174 -4.82 24.01 -6.27
C GLU A 174 -3.88 23.14 -5.45
N PHE A 175 -3.99 23.23 -4.12
CA PHE A 175 -3.21 22.44 -3.18
C PHE A 175 -4.08 21.98 -2.00
N LEU A 176 -3.83 20.75 -1.53
CA LEU A 176 -4.35 20.21 -0.28
C LEU A 176 -3.21 19.52 0.46
N ALA A 177 -2.99 19.88 1.72
CA ALA A 177 -1.96 19.26 2.53
C ALA A 177 -2.11 17.72 2.57
N PRO A 178 -1.01 16.95 2.43
CA PRO A 178 -1.05 15.50 2.52
C PRO A 178 -1.64 14.98 3.82
N PHE A 179 -2.23 13.80 3.75
CA PHE A 179 -2.54 13.06 4.96
C PHE A 179 -1.23 12.67 5.64
N THR A 180 -1.22 12.75 6.96
CA THR A 180 -0.08 12.33 7.77
C THR A 180 -0.49 11.22 8.71
N GLY A 181 0.43 10.31 9.01
CA GLY A 181 0.13 9.22 9.90
C GLY A 181 1.35 8.45 10.38
N THR A 182 1.09 7.45 11.19
CA THR A 182 2.09 6.47 11.61
C THR A 182 1.64 5.09 11.15
N GLU A 183 2.56 4.38 10.51
CA GLU A 183 2.41 2.98 10.19
C GLU A 183 3.19 2.12 11.19
N ILE A 184 2.54 1.06 11.67
CA ILE A 184 3.18 -0.03 12.38
C ILE A 184 2.94 -1.29 11.54
N ARG A 185 4.03 -1.85 11.02
CA ARG A 185 4.04 -3.12 10.29
C ARG A 185 4.68 -4.18 11.16
N ILE A 186 4.04 -5.34 11.24
CA ILE A 186 4.61 -6.54 11.84
C ILE A 186 4.85 -7.59 10.74
N ASP A 187 6.02 -8.22 10.80
CA ASP A 187 6.53 -9.15 9.79
C ASP A 187 6.48 -10.61 10.29
N ASP A 188 6.11 -10.82 11.55
CA ASP A 188 5.79 -12.13 12.11
C ASP A 188 4.62 -12.08 13.09
N ALA A 189 3.99 -13.24 13.30
CA ALA A 189 2.77 -13.35 14.11
C ALA A 189 2.99 -13.04 15.61
N ALA A 190 4.21 -13.13 16.12
CA ALA A 190 4.55 -12.78 17.51
C ALA A 190 4.91 -11.29 17.66
N GLY A 191 5.00 -10.52 16.55
CA GLY A 191 5.32 -9.11 16.55
C GLY A 191 6.77 -8.80 16.96
N GLN A 192 7.69 -9.75 16.76
CA GLN A 192 9.11 -9.58 17.11
C GLN A 192 9.88 -8.80 16.03
N HIS A 193 9.42 -8.89 14.79
CA HIS A 193 9.96 -8.28 13.60
C HIS A 193 8.96 -7.33 12.97
N GLY A 194 9.46 -6.27 12.35
CA GLY A 194 8.63 -5.26 11.71
C GLY A 194 9.28 -3.89 11.63
N LEU A 195 8.46 -2.88 11.34
CA LEU A 195 8.91 -1.50 11.30
C LEU A 195 7.86 -0.53 11.83
N GLN A 196 8.36 0.63 12.25
CA GLN A 196 7.55 1.79 12.57
C GLN A 196 8.00 2.95 11.71
N GLN A 197 7.06 3.63 11.06
CA GLN A 197 7.37 4.77 10.19
C GLN A 197 6.33 5.87 10.28
N GLU A 198 6.78 7.10 10.05
CA GLU A 198 5.91 8.23 9.74
C GLU A 198 5.64 8.24 8.25
N MET A 199 4.43 8.66 7.86
CA MET A 199 4.05 8.72 6.46
C MET A 199 3.35 10.02 6.10
N TYR A 200 3.64 10.50 4.89
CA TYR A 200 2.90 11.51 4.16
C TYR A 200 2.25 10.83 2.95
N PHE A 201 0.96 11.04 2.75
CA PHE A 201 0.16 10.28 1.80
C PHE A 201 -0.79 11.18 1.04
N MET A 202 -0.81 11.03 -0.29
CA MET A 202 -1.84 11.62 -1.13
C MET A 202 -2.26 10.63 -2.23
N PRO A 203 -3.56 10.30 -2.33
CA PRO A 203 -4.08 9.53 -3.44
C PRO A 203 -4.36 10.45 -4.64
N TYR A 204 -3.96 9.96 -5.81
CA TYR A 204 -4.31 10.52 -7.11
C TYR A 204 -5.03 9.45 -7.92
N VAL A 205 -5.96 9.85 -8.78
CA VAL A 205 -6.81 8.96 -9.57
C VAL A 205 -6.84 9.38 -11.03
N ARG A 206 -6.93 8.41 -11.92
CA ARG A 206 -7.27 8.60 -13.33
C ARG A 206 -8.34 7.61 -13.77
N GLU A 207 -9.09 7.99 -14.79
CA GLU A 207 -10.03 7.09 -15.46
C GLU A 207 -9.31 6.32 -16.57
N LEU A 208 -9.48 5.01 -16.59
CA LEU A 208 -8.99 4.12 -17.64
C LEU A 208 -9.95 4.14 -18.85
N ARG A 209 -9.47 3.75 -20.04
CA ARG A 209 -10.24 3.80 -21.29
C ARG A 209 -11.60 3.05 -21.25
N GLY A 210 -11.77 2.11 -20.33
CA GLY A 210 -12.99 1.34 -20.11
C GLY A 210 -13.89 1.82 -18.96
N GLY A 211 -13.64 3.00 -18.39
CA GLY A 211 -14.43 3.60 -17.30
C GLY A 211 -14.10 3.10 -15.88
N GLY A 212 -13.06 2.26 -15.74
CA GLY A 212 -12.51 1.89 -14.44
C GLY A 212 -11.57 2.98 -13.91
N HIS A 213 -11.27 2.94 -12.61
CA HIS A 213 -10.33 3.88 -11.99
C HIS A 213 -9.02 3.18 -11.68
N GLU A 214 -7.92 3.89 -11.89
CA GLU A 214 -6.61 3.55 -11.37
C GLU A 214 -6.13 4.64 -10.44
N TYR A 215 -5.59 4.21 -9.30
CA TYR A 215 -5.03 5.06 -8.29
C TYR A 215 -3.51 5.07 -8.38
N LEU A 216 -2.93 6.26 -8.27
CA LEU A 216 -1.53 6.48 -7.94
C LEU A 216 -1.48 6.96 -6.48
N LEU A 217 -1.05 6.07 -5.61
CA LEU A 217 -0.81 6.35 -4.21
C LEU A 217 0.66 6.77 -4.07
N ILE A 218 0.90 8.03 -3.72
CA ILE A 218 2.25 8.52 -3.44
C ILE A 218 2.41 8.58 -1.92
N THR A 219 3.39 7.84 -1.40
CA THR A 219 3.70 7.80 0.03
C THR A 219 5.15 8.15 0.28
N THR A 220 5.41 9.21 1.03
CA THR A 220 6.73 9.44 1.63
C THR A 220 6.75 8.79 3.00
N GLU A 221 7.71 7.91 3.19
CA GLU A 221 7.84 7.10 4.40
C GLU A 221 9.17 7.44 5.07
N ILE A 222 9.11 7.78 6.36
CA ILE A 222 10.25 8.09 7.22
C ILE A 222 10.35 6.99 8.25
N VAL A 223 11.28 6.07 8.03
CA VAL A 223 11.50 4.91 8.90
C VAL A 223 12.09 5.38 10.23
N ASN A 224 11.36 5.12 11.31
CA ASN A 224 11.77 5.46 12.67
C ASN A 224 12.55 4.32 13.32
N SER A 225 12.12 3.08 13.11
CA SER A 225 12.81 1.88 13.60
C SER A 225 12.47 0.65 12.77
N VAL A 226 13.39 -0.32 12.75
CA VAL A 226 13.18 -1.65 12.19
C VAL A 226 13.61 -2.67 13.23
N ASP A 227 12.74 -3.62 13.57
CA ASP A 227 12.96 -4.61 14.65
C ASP A 227 13.31 -3.95 16.00
N GLY A 228 12.81 -2.73 16.24
CA GLY A 228 13.14 -1.91 17.41
C GLY A 228 14.47 -1.17 17.35
N ASP A 229 15.27 -1.35 16.29
CA ASP A 229 16.52 -0.64 16.08
C ASP A 229 16.30 0.72 15.38
N ALA A 230 16.44 1.79 16.15
CA ALA A 230 16.30 3.16 15.68
C ALA A 230 17.53 3.68 14.89
N SER A 231 18.59 2.89 14.73
CA SER A 231 19.72 3.25 13.86
C SER A 231 19.43 2.97 12.38
N ARG A 232 18.44 2.12 12.09
CA ARG A 232 18.00 1.75 10.73
C ARG A 232 16.96 2.74 10.20
N ARG A 233 17.32 4.03 10.17
CA ARG A 233 16.46 5.10 9.64
C ARG A 233 16.68 5.28 8.15
N GLY A 234 15.61 5.64 7.45
CA GLY A 234 15.63 5.95 6.03
C GLY A 234 14.44 6.81 5.67
N ILE A 235 14.55 7.49 4.53
CA ILE A 235 13.43 8.16 3.88
C ILE A 235 13.35 7.66 2.46
N HIS A 236 12.16 7.28 2.04
CA HIS A 236 11.87 6.89 0.67
C HIS A 236 10.48 7.35 0.27
N VAL A 237 10.27 7.45 -1.03
CA VAL A 237 8.99 7.81 -1.64
C VAL A 237 8.59 6.66 -2.53
N ASP A 238 7.43 6.09 -2.24
CA ASP A 238 6.85 5.02 -3.03
C ASP A 238 5.72 5.54 -3.91
N PHE A 239 5.80 5.13 -5.17
CA PHE A 239 4.73 5.28 -6.14
C PHE A 239 4.05 3.93 -6.24
N VAL A 240 2.80 3.85 -5.81
CA VAL A 240 2.04 2.61 -5.77
C VAL A 240 0.81 2.72 -6.64
N ILE A 241 0.63 1.77 -7.54
CA ILE A 241 -0.55 1.68 -8.39
C ILE A 241 -1.59 0.82 -7.69
N GLY A 242 -2.81 1.32 -7.61
CA GLY A 242 -3.93 0.66 -6.95
C GLY A 242 -5.14 0.53 -7.86
N ILE A 243 -5.81 -0.63 -7.80
CA ILE A 243 -7.15 -0.79 -8.39
C ILE A 243 -8.17 -1.17 -7.31
N PRO A 244 -9.35 -0.51 -7.27
CA PRO A 244 -10.41 -0.89 -6.35
C PRO A 244 -10.92 -2.30 -6.63
N LEU A 245 -11.26 -3.03 -5.56
CA LEU A 245 -11.83 -4.37 -5.62
C LEU A 245 -13.12 -4.46 -4.82
N GLU A 246 -14.12 -5.15 -5.38
CA GLU A 246 -15.30 -5.54 -4.62
C GLU A 246 -14.95 -6.67 -3.64
N ARG A 247 -15.54 -6.62 -2.44
CA ARG A 247 -15.25 -7.57 -1.35
C ARG A 247 -15.46 -9.02 -1.77
N GLU A 248 -16.45 -9.28 -2.61
CA GLU A 248 -16.83 -10.62 -3.09
C GLU A 248 -15.76 -11.25 -3.99
N ARG A 249 -14.80 -10.45 -4.48
CA ARG A 249 -13.69 -10.92 -5.32
C ARG A 249 -12.47 -11.37 -4.54
N ILE A 250 -12.54 -11.29 -3.21
CA ILE A 250 -11.42 -11.56 -2.31
C ILE A 250 -11.83 -12.62 -1.28
N VAL A 251 -10.94 -13.57 -1.05
CA VAL A 251 -11.06 -14.56 0.03
C VAL A 251 -9.76 -14.59 0.80
N ILE A 252 -9.85 -14.56 2.14
CA ILE A 252 -8.71 -14.74 3.06
C ILE A 252 -8.99 -15.95 3.97
N GLN A 253 -8.01 -16.84 4.11
CA GLN A 253 -8.08 -18.11 4.88
C GLN A 253 -6.91 -18.25 5.87
#